data_AF-A0A4U5UIP1-F1
#
_entry.id   AF-A0A4U5UIP1-F1
#
_cell.length_a   1.000
_cell.length_b   1.000
_cell.length_c   1.000
_cell.angle_alpha   90.00
_cell.angle_beta   90.00
_cell.angle_gamma   90.00
#
_symmetry.space_group_name_H-M   'P 1'
#
loop_
_entity.id
_entity.type
_entity.pdbx_description
1 polymer ?
#
loop_
_entity_poly.entity_id
_entity_poly.type
_entity_poly.pdbx_seq_one_letter_code
_entity_poly.pdbx_strand_id
1 'polypeptide(L)'
;MTTVAHPSFFLLCWLLRTASSAFPEEPGPLNFIPTEVVRRHPVFLGRPHRTWLRQEPLHIQRVLQVNRTLYIGARDDLFRVELDIVAGDEMFYSKKRTWESNKNDIRICRMKGKHEDECRNFMKVLLSRQGGLFVCGTNAFNPLCANYTSQRRIIKTNTESEGEEEERIQRVRVGT
;
A
#
# COMPACT_ATOMS: atom_id res chain seq x y z
N MET A 1 -45.91 34.52 -43.75
CA MET A 1 -46.13 34.74 -42.31
C MET A 1 -44.82 34.51 -41.59
N THR A 2 -44.05 35.57 -41.35
CA THR A 2 -42.74 35.53 -40.67
C THR A 2 -42.98 35.62 -39.17
N THR A 3 -42.73 34.55 -38.43
CA THR A 3 -42.79 34.54 -36.97
C THR A 3 -41.55 35.27 -36.43
N VAL A 4 -41.74 36.52 -36.01
CA VAL A 4 -40.66 37.30 -35.36
C VAL A 4 -40.49 36.77 -33.94
N ALA A 5 -39.32 36.17 -33.65
CA ALA A 5 -39.02 35.65 -32.33
C ALA A 5 -39.02 36.77 -31.28
N HIS A 6 -39.76 36.57 -30.18
CA HIS A 6 -39.97 37.55 -29.14
C HIS A 6 -38.65 37.88 -28.41
N PRO A 7 -38.37 39.15 -28.05
CA PRO A 7 -37.13 39.56 -27.36
C PRO A 7 -36.82 38.75 -26.09
N SER A 8 -37.85 38.24 -25.42
CA SER A 8 -37.76 37.39 -24.22
C SER A 8 -37.05 36.05 -24.48
N PHE A 9 -37.19 35.50 -25.69
CA PHE A 9 -36.52 34.25 -26.08
C PHE A 9 -35.01 34.45 -26.24
N PHE A 10 -34.61 35.56 -26.86
CA PHE A 10 -33.19 35.91 -26.99
C PHE A 10 -32.53 36.15 -25.62
N LEU A 11 -33.26 36.80 -24.70
CA LEU A 11 -32.80 37.05 -23.33
C LEU A 11 -32.64 35.74 -22.54
N LEU A 12 -33.59 34.80 -22.67
CA LEU A 12 -33.51 33.48 -22.07
C LEU A 12 -32.33 32.66 -22.62
N CYS A 13 -32.13 32.66 -23.95
CA CYS A 13 -30.99 31.99 -24.56
C CYS A 13 -29.64 32.60 -24.15
N TRP A 14 -29.59 33.92 -23.95
CA TRP A 14 -28.39 34.61 -23.48
C TRP A 14 -28.08 34.23 -22.02
N LEU A 15 -29.08 34.21 -21.14
CA LEU A 15 -28.94 33.77 -19.75
C LEU A 15 -28.48 32.30 -19.66
N LEU A 16 -29.04 31.39 -20.47
CA LEU A 16 -28.59 29.99 -20.53
C LEU A 16 -27.13 29.86 -20.97
N ARG A 17 -26.69 30.65 -21.97
CA ARG A 17 -25.29 30.65 -22.43
C ARG A 17 -24.32 31.15 -21.36
N THR A 18 -24.71 32.13 -20.56
CA THR A 18 -23.86 32.61 -19.44
C THR A 18 -23.73 31.58 -18.31
N ALA A 19 -24.74 30.72 -18.11
CA ALA A 19 -24.72 29.69 -17.07
C ALA A 19 -23.72 28.55 -17.36
N SER A 20 -23.44 28.24 -18.63
CA SER A 20 -22.49 27.17 -19.03
C SER A 20 -21.01 27.55 -18.88
N SER A 21 -20.68 28.71 -18.32
CA SER A 21 -19.30 29.21 -18.18
C SER A 21 -18.75 29.18 -16.74
N ALA A 22 -19.49 28.62 -15.79
CA ALA A 22 -19.16 28.71 -14.37
C ALA A 22 -18.04 27.76 -13.91
N PHE A 23 -17.66 26.77 -14.72
CA PHE A 23 -16.58 25.83 -14.40
C PHE A 23 -15.83 25.41 -15.66
N PRO A 24 -14.48 25.49 -15.69
CA PRO A 24 -13.70 25.09 -16.85
C PRO A 24 -13.83 23.59 -17.11
N GLU A 25 -14.03 23.22 -18.38
CA GLU A 25 -14.01 21.83 -18.82
C GLU A 25 -12.57 21.29 -18.73
N GLU A 26 -12.41 20.07 -18.20
CA GLU A 26 -11.09 19.46 -18.01
C GLU A 26 -10.51 19.06 -19.38
N PRO A 27 -9.31 19.55 -19.76
CA PRO A 27 -8.71 19.20 -21.03
C PRO A 27 -8.37 17.71 -21.08
N GLY A 28 -8.55 17.10 -22.26
CA GLY A 28 -8.16 15.71 -22.48
C GLY A 28 -6.63 15.49 -22.31
N PRO A 29 -6.19 14.24 -22.08
CA PRO A 29 -4.78 13.94 -21.91
C PRO A 29 -3.98 14.13 -23.20
N LEU A 30 -2.72 14.55 -23.09
CA LEU A 30 -1.81 14.68 -24.24
C LEU A 30 -1.46 13.33 -24.88
N ASN A 31 -1.36 12.29 -24.07
CA ASN A 31 -1.06 10.92 -24.50
C ASN A 31 -1.94 9.94 -23.73
N PHE A 32 -2.42 8.91 -24.41
CA PHE A 32 -3.18 7.83 -23.82
C PHE A 32 -2.45 6.49 -24.05
N ILE A 33 -2.24 5.74 -22.97
CA ILE A 33 -1.64 4.41 -23.03
C ILE A 33 -2.78 3.38 -22.97
N PRO A 34 -2.93 2.52 -24.00
CA PRO A 34 -3.95 1.47 -23.99
C PRO A 34 -3.78 0.50 -22.83
N THR A 35 -4.89 -0.04 -22.33
CA THR A 35 -4.92 -1.00 -21.21
C THR A 35 -4.07 -2.24 -21.48
N GLU A 36 -4.00 -2.67 -22.74
CA GLU A 36 -3.21 -3.82 -23.21
C GLU A 36 -1.71 -3.65 -22.94
N VAL A 37 -1.22 -2.41 -22.97
CA VAL A 37 0.18 -2.08 -22.65
C VAL A 37 0.39 -2.04 -21.14
N VAL A 38 -0.53 -1.42 -20.40
CA VAL A 38 -0.47 -1.33 -18.94
C VAL A 38 -0.46 -2.74 -18.31
N ARG A 39 -1.26 -3.66 -18.84
CA ARG A 39 -1.34 -5.06 -18.35
C ARG A 39 -0.06 -5.88 -18.48
N ARG A 40 0.93 -5.41 -19.24
CA ARG A 40 2.24 -6.09 -19.38
C ARG A 40 3.22 -5.74 -18.26
N HIS A 41 2.89 -4.79 -17.39
CA HIS A 41 3.75 -4.40 -16.28
C HIS A 41 3.70 -5.45 -15.16
N PRO A 42 4.83 -5.70 -14.48
CA PRO A 42 4.89 -6.69 -13.42
C PRO A 42 4.01 -6.31 -12.24
N VAL A 43 3.26 -7.27 -11.69
CA VAL A 43 2.32 -7.05 -10.58
C VAL A 43 2.78 -7.78 -9.33
N PHE A 44 2.63 -7.15 -8.16
CA PHE A 44 2.83 -7.81 -6.87
C PHE A 44 1.52 -8.39 -6.35
N LEU A 45 1.44 -9.71 -6.22
CA LEU A 45 0.24 -10.42 -5.73
C LEU A 45 0.38 -10.94 -4.29
N GLY A 46 1.52 -10.70 -3.64
CA GLY A 46 1.73 -11.13 -2.25
C GLY A 46 2.01 -12.60 -2.06
N ARG A 47 2.53 -13.28 -3.09
CA ARG A 47 2.98 -14.68 -3.04
C ARG A 47 4.50 -14.81 -3.21
N PRO A 48 5.12 -15.87 -2.64
CA PRO A 48 6.57 -16.08 -2.76
C PRO A 48 6.97 -16.70 -4.10
N HIS A 49 6.05 -17.39 -4.77
CA HIS A 49 6.22 -17.98 -6.10
C HIS A 49 4.85 -18.31 -6.71
N ARG A 50 4.82 -18.60 -8.02
CA ARG A 50 3.57 -18.74 -8.81
C ARG A 50 2.60 -19.82 -8.32
N THR A 51 3.08 -20.95 -7.82
CA THR A 51 2.21 -22.07 -7.41
C THR A 51 1.52 -21.81 -6.08
N TRP A 52 1.90 -20.76 -5.35
CA TRP A 52 1.18 -20.35 -4.15
C TRP A 52 -0.08 -19.57 -4.50
N LEU A 53 -1.21 -20.08 -4.03
CA LEU A 53 -2.49 -19.39 -4.09
C LEU A 53 -2.70 -18.64 -2.78
N ARG A 54 -2.86 -17.31 -2.87
CA ARG A 54 -3.29 -16.50 -1.72
C ARG A 54 -4.80 -16.36 -1.78
N GLN A 55 -5.47 -16.65 -0.66
CA GLN A 55 -6.94 -16.64 -0.59
C GLN A 55 -7.49 -15.29 -0.12
N GLU A 56 -6.67 -14.46 0.53
CA GLU A 56 -7.12 -13.19 1.12
C GLU A 56 -6.52 -11.95 0.42
N PRO A 57 -7.27 -10.84 0.34
CA PRO A 57 -6.77 -9.58 -0.15
C PRO A 57 -5.64 -9.02 0.74
N LEU A 58 -4.65 -8.39 0.12
CA LEU A 58 -3.47 -7.85 0.83
C LEU A 58 -3.81 -6.67 1.75
N HIS A 59 -4.77 -5.83 1.35
CA HIS A 59 -5.03 -4.53 1.99
C HIS A 59 -3.74 -3.71 2.16
N ILE A 60 -3.03 -3.50 1.05
CA ILE A 60 -1.79 -2.69 1.01
C ILE A 60 -2.09 -1.29 1.56
N GLN A 61 -1.23 -0.82 2.45
CA GLN A 61 -1.36 0.48 3.12
C GLN A 61 -0.24 1.44 2.73
N ARG A 62 0.99 0.94 2.67
CA ARG A 62 2.19 1.74 2.40
C ARG A 62 3.18 0.95 1.58
N VAL A 63 3.89 1.65 0.71
CA VAL A 63 4.99 1.13 -0.08
C VAL A 63 6.17 2.08 0.08
N LEU A 64 7.36 1.54 0.40
CA LEU A 64 8.58 2.30 0.56
C LEU A 64 9.70 1.60 -0.21
N GLN A 65 10.31 2.30 -1.15
CA GLN A 65 11.53 1.84 -1.80
C GLN A 65 12.75 2.34 -1.00
N VAL A 66 13.64 1.41 -0.65
CA VAL A 66 14.96 1.72 -0.07
C VAL A 66 16.00 0.98 -0.91
N ASN A 67 16.87 1.72 -1.58
CA ASN A 67 17.81 1.18 -2.57
C ASN A 67 17.06 0.37 -3.66
N ARG A 68 17.45 -0.89 -3.87
CA ARG A 68 16.84 -1.83 -4.83
C ARG A 68 15.85 -2.79 -4.16
N THR A 69 15.30 -2.40 -3.02
CA THR A 69 14.33 -3.20 -2.25
C THR A 69 13.05 -2.41 -2.04
N LEU A 70 11.92 -3.05 -2.32
CA LEU A 70 10.58 -2.52 -2.08
C LEU A 70 10.01 -3.16 -0.80
N TYR A 71 9.64 -2.32 0.16
CA TYR A 71 8.95 -2.72 1.37
C TYR A 71 7.48 -2.39 1.25
N ILE A 72 6.61 -3.39 1.42
CA ILE A 72 5.17 -3.27 1.25
C ILE A 72 4.50 -3.60 2.58
N GLY A 73 3.94 -2.59 3.23
CA GLY A 73 3.17 -2.72 4.46
C GLY A 73 1.70 -2.95 4.15
N ALA A 74 1.14 -4.02 4.71
CA ALA A 74 -0.21 -4.48 4.42
C ALA A 74 -0.99 -4.79 5.71
N ARG A 75 -2.12 -5.51 5.61
CA ARG A 75 -2.80 -6.10 6.76
C ARG A 75 -1.94 -7.25 7.30
N ASP A 76 -1.50 -7.09 8.53
CA ASP A 76 -0.71 -8.00 9.36
C ASP A 76 0.67 -8.42 8.82
N ASP A 77 1.01 -8.05 7.59
CA ASP A 77 2.24 -8.46 6.93
C ASP A 77 3.06 -7.23 6.49
N LEU A 78 4.39 -7.37 6.58
CA LEU A 78 5.39 -6.55 5.91
C LEU A 78 6.13 -7.44 4.89
N PHE A 79 6.06 -7.08 3.62
CA PHE A 79 6.76 -7.80 2.55
C PHE A 79 8.02 -7.06 2.13
N ARG A 80 9.06 -7.83 1.82
CA ARG A 80 10.30 -7.39 1.19
C ARG A 80 10.37 -7.97 -0.21
N VAL A 81 10.47 -7.12 -1.23
CA VAL A 81 10.59 -7.50 -2.63
C VAL A 81 11.91 -6.94 -3.16
N GLU A 82 12.74 -7.79 -3.75
CA GLU A 82 13.99 -7.36 -4.39
C GLU A 82 13.73 -7.02 -5.85
N LEU A 83 14.04 -5.78 -6.25
CA LEU A 83 13.77 -5.27 -7.59
C LEU A 83 14.74 -5.82 -8.64
N ASP A 84 15.76 -6.57 -8.21
CA ASP A 84 16.80 -7.14 -9.08
C ASP A 84 16.38 -8.48 -9.67
N ILE A 85 15.36 -9.09 -9.05
CA ILE A 85 14.87 -10.44 -9.35
C ILE A 85 13.43 -10.33 -9.89
N VAL A 86 13.16 -9.34 -10.76
CA VAL A 86 11.86 -9.24 -11.43
C VAL A 86 11.85 -10.23 -12.59
N ALA A 87 11.19 -11.38 -12.37
CA ALA A 87 11.08 -12.44 -13.35
C ALA A 87 9.74 -12.35 -14.11
N GLY A 88 9.76 -11.66 -15.25
CA GLY A 88 8.62 -11.60 -16.17
C GLY A 88 7.52 -10.63 -15.71
N ASP A 89 6.29 -11.13 -15.66
CA ASP A 89 5.03 -10.38 -15.42
C ASP A 89 4.61 -10.31 -13.94
N GLU A 90 5.40 -10.85 -13.02
CA GLU A 90 5.06 -10.89 -11.60
C GLU A 90 6.25 -10.59 -10.68
N MET A 91 5.96 -9.85 -9.60
CA MET A 91 6.90 -9.58 -8.51
C MET A 91 6.63 -10.52 -7.33
N PHE A 92 7.67 -11.22 -6.87
CA PHE A 92 7.61 -12.11 -5.70
C PHE A 92 8.32 -11.48 -4.50
N TYR A 93 7.82 -11.73 -3.29
CA TYR A 93 8.55 -11.31 -2.10
C TYR A 93 9.72 -12.26 -1.82
N SER A 94 10.89 -11.71 -1.49
CA SER A 94 12.01 -12.49 -0.97
C SER A 94 11.81 -12.82 0.51
N LYS A 95 11.12 -11.94 1.25
CA LYS A 95 10.81 -12.15 2.67
C LYS A 95 9.46 -11.57 3.06
N LYS A 96 8.82 -12.22 4.05
CA LYS A 96 7.57 -11.77 4.65
C LYS A 96 7.68 -11.81 6.16
N ARG A 97 7.33 -10.70 6.80
CA ARG A 97 7.23 -10.62 8.26
C ARG A 97 5.78 -10.43 8.67
N THR A 98 5.21 -11.44 9.29
CA THR A 98 3.88 -11.38 9.89
C THR A 98 3.98 -10.73 11.29
N TRP A 99 3.20 -9.67 11.49
CA TRP A 99 3.11 -8.90 12.72
C TRP A 99 1.64 -8.59 13.02
N GLU A 100 0.92 -9.65 13.44
CA GLU A 100 -0.50 -9.58 13.83
C GLU A 100 -0.70 -8.95 15.20
N SER A 101 -1.93 -8.45 15.42
CA SER A 101 -2.40 -8.10 16.76
C SER A 101 -2.58 -9.33 17.63
N ASN A 102 -2.26 -9.22 18.92
CA ASN A 102 -2.52 -10.31 19.85
C ASN A 102 -4.03 -10.48 20.09
N LYS A 103 -4.43 -11.68 20.53
CA LYS A 103 -5.86 -12.02 20.74
C LYS A 103 -6.57 -11.09 21.74
N ASN A 104 -5.85 -10.53 22.70
CA ASN A 104 -6.41 -9.65 23.70
C ASN A 104 -6.75 -8.27 23.10
N ASP A 105 -5.85 -7.67 22.33
CA ASP A 105 -6.09 -6.42 21.61
C ASP A 105 -7.26 -6.55 20.63
N ILE A 106 -7.32 -7.66 19.88
CA ILE A 106 -8.43 -7.96 18.97
C ILE A 106 -9.75 -8.04 19.75
N ARG A 107 -9.77 -8.75 20.88
CA ARG A 107 -10.96 -8.87 21.73
C ARG A 107 -11.41 -7.49 22.24
N ILE A 108 -10.48 -6.69 22.77
CA ILE A 108 -10.78 -5.34 23.28
C ILE A 108 -11.31 -4.45 22.16
N CYS A 109 -10.70 -4.49 20.97
CA CYS A 109 -11.16 -3.76 19.79
C CYS A 109 -12.61 -4.07 19.44
N ARG A 110 -12.97 -5.36 19.42
CA ARG A 110 -14.35 -5.82 19.18
C ARG A 110 -15.31 -5.41 20.28
N MET A 111 -14.91 -5.52 21.56
CA MET A 111 -15.72 -5.07 22.69
C MET A 111 -16.00 -3.56 22.66
N LYS A 112 -15.13 -2.77 22.03
CA LYS A 112 -15.34 -1.33 21.77
C LYS A 112 -16.27 -1.06 20.56
N GLY A 113 -16.86 -2.09 19.96
CA GLY A 113 -17.83 -1.97 18.87
C GLY A 113 -17.24 -1.83 17.46
N LYS A 114 -15.95 -2.16 17.27
CA LYS A 114 -15.33 -2.16 15.92
C LYS A 114 -15.65 -3.43 15.15
N HIS A 115 -15.70 -3.32 13.82
CA HIS A 115 -15.93 -4.48 12.95
C HIS A 115 -14.74 -5.44 13.00
N GLU A 116 -15.00 -6.74 12.84
CA GLU A 116 -13.97 -7.78 12.95
C GLU A 116 -12.81 -7.56 11.96
N ASP A 117 -13.13 -7.13 10.73
CA ASP A 117 -12.13 -6.81 9.70
C ASP A 117 -11.23 -5.61 10.02
N GLU A 118 -11.70 -4.69 10.86
CA GLU A 118 -10.92 -3.52 11.28
C GLU A 118 -9.99 -3.84 12.47
N CYS A 119 -10.29 -4.89 13.23
CA CYS A 119 -9.53 -5.30 14.41
C CYS A 119 -8.28 -6.11 14.07
N ARG A 120 -7.46 -5.58 13.17
CA ARG A 120 -6.20 -6.18 12.69
C ARG A 120 -5.07 -5.17 12.73
N ASN A 121 -3.85 -5.62 12.48
CA ASN A 121 -2.70 -4.72 12.44
C ASN A 121 -2.44 -4.22 11.02
N PHE A 122 -2.79 -2.98 10.70
CA PHE A 122 -2.53 -2.38 9.40
C PHE A 122 -1.26 -1.54 9.47
N MET A 123 -0.25 -1.84 8.63
CA MET A 123 1.03 -1.12 8.61
C MET A 123 0.87 0.27 7.99
N LYS A 124 0.69 1.31 8.81
CA LYS A 124 0.39 2.67 8.34
C LYS A 124 1.60 3.57 8.20
N VAL A 125 2.69 3.25 8.91
CA VAL A 125 3.95 4.00 8.92
C VAL A 125 5.09 3.09 8.52
N LEU A 126 5.85 3.49 7.50
CA LEU A 126 7.09 2.85 7.06
C LEU A 126 8.10 3.94 6.77
N LEU A 127 9.17 4.00 7.56
CA LEU A 127 10.24 4.99 7.41
C LEU A 127 11.59 4.28 7.34
N SER A 128 12.45 4.75 6.44
CA SER A 128 13.85 4.31 6.41
C SER A 128 14.62 4.94 7.58
N ARG A 129 15.46 4.14 8.26
CA ARG A 129 16.35 4.60 9.33
C ARG A 129 17.72 3.93 9.15
N GLN A 130 18.76 4.52 9.74
CA GLN A 130 20.09 3.89 9.76
C GLN A 130 19.99 2.46 10.33
N GLY A 131 20.37 1.46 9.54
CA GLY A 131 20.36 0.05 9.94
C GLY A 131 19.01 -0.68 9.83
N GLY A 132 17.97 -0.07 9.26
CA GLY A 132 16.69 -0.76 9.06
C GLY A 132 15.49 0.15 8.75
N LEU A 133 14.33 -0.23 9.27
CA LEU A 133 13.08 0.49 9.12
C LEU A 133 12.47 0.82 10.48
N PHE A 134 11.77 1.94 10.57
CA PHE A 134 10.83 2.23 11.64
C PHE A 134 9.41 1.99 11.11
N VAL A 135 8.68 1.09 11.78
CA VAL A 135 7.37 0.63 11.33
C VAL A 135 6.34 0.84 12.43
N CYS A 136 5.17 1.38 12.09
CA CYS A 136 4.03 1.40 13.02
C CYS A 136 2.78 0.85 12.35
N GLY A 137 2.00 0.14 13.16
CA GLY A 137 0.72 -0.41 12.74
C GLY A 137 -0.40 -0.04 13.71
N THR A 138 -1.64 -0.16 13.23
CA THR A 138 -2.85 0.15 14.02
C THR A 138 -3.05 -0.77 15.21
N ASN A 139 -2.49 -1.98 15.14
CA ASN A 139 -2.60 -3.07 16.11
C ASN A 139 -3.99 -3.14 16.78
N ALA A 140 -5.05 -3.38 15.98
CA ALA A 140 -6.43 -3.44 16.45
C ALA A 140 -6.85 -2.22 17.29
N PHE A 141 -6.65 -1.01 16.76
CA PHE A 141 -6.90 0.27 17.44
C PHE A 141 -6.13 0.46 18.76
N ASN A 142 -5.00 -0.23 18.90
CA ASN A 142 -4.04 -0.05 19.99
C ASN A 142 -2.64 0.12 19.37
N PRO A 143 -2.33 1.28 18.76
CA PRO A 143 -1.20 1.44 17.85
C PRO A 143 0.14 1.09 18.48
N LEU A 144 0.98 0.38 17.72
CA LEU A 144 2.32 -0.01 18.14
C LEU A 144 3.34 0.34 17.08
N CYS A 145 4.52 0.74 17.54
CA CYS A 145 5.67 0.99 16.70
C CYS A 145 6.80 0.02 17.02
N ALA A 146 7.66 -0.26 16.05
CA ALA A 146 8.84 -1.07 16.23
C ALA A 146 9.96 -0.64 15.29
N ASN A 147 11.20 -0.84 15.73
CA ASN A 147 12.35 -0.86 14.83
C ASN A 147 12.47 -2.25 14.23
N TYR A 148 12.57 -2.32 12.91
CA TYR A 148 12.81 -3.52 12.13
C TYR A 148 14.21 -3.44 11.54
N THR A 149 15.12 -4.27 12.05
CA THR A 149 16.50 -4.33 11.57
C THR A 149 16.71 -5.61 10.77
N SER A 150 17.30 -5.49 9.60
CA SER A 150 17.74 -6.62 8.76
C SER A 150 19.26 -6.76 8.99
N GLN A 151 19.64 -7.57 10.00
CA GLN A 151 21.04 -7.86 10.29
C GLN A 151 21.40 -9.22 9.68
N ARG A 152 22.36 -9.25 8.75
CA ARG A 152 23.01 -10.51 8.35
C ARG A 152 23.96 -10.94 9.46
N ARG A 153 23.59 -11.98 10.21
CA ARG A 153 24.51 -12.66 11.12
C ARG A 153 25.33 -13.65 10.27
N ILE A 154 26.62 -13.39 10.11
CA ILE A 154 27.51 -14.37 9.49
C ILE A 154 27.73 -15.49 10.50
N ILE A 155 27.16 -16.67 10.27
CA ILE A 155 27.50 -17.87 11.01
C ILE A 155 28.80 -18.40 10.40
N LYS A 156 29.90 -18.36 11.16
CA LYS A 156 31.11 -19.09 10.78
C LYS A 156 30.90 -20.55 11.11
N THR A 157 30.61 -21.37 10.12
CA THR A 157 30.77 -22.83 10.25
C THR A 157 32.19 -23.21 9.82
N ASN A 158 32.68 -24.38 10.22
CA ASN A 158 34.07 -24.81 9.99
C ASN A 158 34.44 -24.95 8.50
N THR A 159 33.50 -24.77 7.56
CA THR A 159 33.77 -24.84 6.12
C THR A 159 32.98 -23.86 5.24
N GLU A 160 32.04 -23.06 5.76
CA GLU A 160 31.36 -22.03 4.95
C GLU A 160 30.79 -20.91 5.82
N SER A 161 30.82 -19.68 5.31
CA SER A 161 30.14 -18.54 5.93
C SER A 161 28.70 -18.46 5.44
N GLU A 162 27.78 -19.13 6.12
CA GLU A 162 26.35 -18.95 5.88
C GLU A 162 25.83 -17.73 6.66
N GLY A 163 25.23 -16.77 5.96
CA GLY A 163 24.63 -15.59 6.58
C GLY A 163 23.18 -15.87 6.98
N GLU A 164 22.91 -16.06 8.27
CA GLU A 164 21.54 -16.08 8.80
C GLU A 164 21.06 -14.65 9.06
N GLU A 165 20.01 -14.21 8.38
CA GLU A 165 19.48 -12.86 8.55
C GLU A 165 18.47 -12.81 9.72
N GLU A 166 18.96 -12.47 10.91
CA GLU A 166 18.11 -12.31 12.10
C GLU A 166 17.34 -10.99 12.04
N GLU A 167 16.02 -11.10 11.87
CA GLU A 167 15.12 -9.95 11.90
C GLU A 167 14.54 -9.74 13.28
N ARG A 168 14.89 -8.62 13.90
CA ARG A 168 14.40 -8.24 15.21
C ARG A 168 13.36 -7.13 15.07
N ILE A 169 12.16 -7.38 15.61
CA ILE A 169 11.15 -6.34 15.87
C ILE A 169 11.31 -5.90 17.31
N GLN A 170 11.90 -4.74 17.53
CA GLN A 170 11.97 -4.15 18.86
C GLN A 170 10.80 -3.18 19.03
N ARG A 171 9.78 -3.59 19.80
CA ARG A 171 8.63 -2.74 20.12
C ARG A 171 9.11 -1.48 20.84
N VAL A 172 8.60 -0.35 20.42
CA VAL A 172 8.82 0.96 21.02
C VAL A 172 7.50 1.39 21.66
N ARG A 173 7.54 1.89 22.90
CA ARG A 173 6.35 2.49 23.50
C ARG A 173 5.97 3.72 22.68
N VAL A 174 4.75 3.73 22.16
CA VAL A 174 4.14 4.94 21.63
C VAL A 174 3.68 5.72 22.87
N GLY A 175 4.35 6.83 23.19
CA GLY A 175 3.93 7.69 24.29
C GLY A 175 2.54 8.28 23.99
N THR A 176 1.67 8.29 24.99
CA THR A 176 0.41 9.03 25.00
C THR A 176 0.65 10.49 25.32
#